data_AF-A0A258DW34-F1
#
_entry.id   AF-A0A258DW34-F1
#
_cell.length_a   1.000
_cell.length_b   1.000
_cell.length_c   1.000
_cell.angle_alpha   90.00
_cell.angle_beta   90.00
_cell.angle_gamma   90.00
#
_symmetry.space_group_name_H-M   'P 1'
#
loop_
_entity.id
_entity.type
_entity.pdbx_description
1 polymer ?
#
loop_
_entity_poly.entity_id
_entity_poly.type
_entity_poly.pdbx_seq_one_letter_code
_entity_poly.pdbx_strand_id
1 'polypeptide(L)'
;IQHNPTPRGFENGAGNAYINPLRDSKHGRIYRISYKGGEDSETFDLKDADGKELIKALKSENMFWRLTAQRLIVEKQDKSVIADLYKIIADPKVDQVGLNGPAVNALWALHGLGELNGENAEAISTVEKALSHPSAAVRKNALRVLPKSESSLKAILASDVINDPDMHTRKYAFLAISDMPFSEEAAKALVNAAENEENGKDAYLPQAVFAAVLSHPTEFAKRDNTNALQAGGEVELSLADRISRSLVAEQYPLDMRNSILFPPDVAGKEIAIRMMVSKGNNPMDGILVAQGNNINGYSLYVFEDALHFAVAQDEKLTLISTKKPLPEEQFTIDASLVEDGSMRVAGCSQVE
;
A
#
# COMPACT_ATOMS: atom_id res chain seq x y z
N ILE A 1 -33.52 3.62 2.11
CA ILE A 1 -34.11 4.60 3.06
C ILE A 1 -33.09 5.73 3.16
N GLN A 2 -33.37 6.87 2.55
CA GLN A 2 -32.46 8.01 2.50
C GLN A 2 -32.38 8.66 3.88
N HIS A 3 -31.20 9.13 4.30
CA HIS A 3 -31.02 9.80 5.60
C HIS A 3 -31.17 11.32 5.49
N ASN A 4 -30.69 11.89 4.39
CA ASN A 4 -30.78 13.31 4.03
C ASN A 4 -30.60 13.48 2.49
N PRO A 5 -31.03 14.61 1.90
CA PRO A 5 -31.80 15.70 2.53
C PRO A 5 -33.23 15.28 2.90
N THR A 6 -33.87 16.07 3.76
CA THR A 6 -35.26 15.85 4.17
C THR A 6 -36.20 16.10 2.98
N PRO A 7 -37.02 15.11 2.56
CA PRO A 7 -37.97 15.31 1.47
C PRO A 7 -38.98 16.40 1.80
N ARG A 8 -39.46 17.12 0.78
CA ARG A 8 -40.51 18.14 0.96
C ARG A 8 -41.75 17.51 1.59
N GLY A 9 -42.26 18.15 2.65
CA GLY A 9 -43.43 17.70 3.40
C GLY A 9 -43.14 16.77 4.58
N PHE A 10 -41.86 16.56 4.91
CA PHE A 10 -41.43 15.79 6.08
C PHE A 10 -40.65 16.69 7.05
N GLU A 11 -40.65 16.32 8.33
CA GLU A 11 -39.99 17.06 9.41
C GLU A 11 -38.76 16.31 9.92
N ASN A 12 -37.80 17.03 10.50
CA ASN A 12 -36.62 16.46 11.15
C ASN A 12 -36.91 16.11 12.61
N GLY A 13 -36.41 14.95 13.05
CA GLY A 13 -36.41 14.58 14.46
C GLY A 13 -35.21 15.17 15.22
N ALA A 14 -35.13 14.89 16.52
CA ALA A 14 -34.07 15.43 17.41
C ALA A 14 -32.63 15.12 16.93
N GLY A 15 -32.43 14.02 16.21
CA GLY A 15 -31.14 13.64 15.62
C GLY A 15 -30.87 14.21 14.22
N ASN A 16 -31.64 15.21 13.79
CA ASN A 16 -31.55 15.86 12.48
C ASN A 16 -31.76 14.94 11.25
N ALA A 17 -32.30 13.74 11.46
CA ALA A 17 -32.79 12.86 10.42
C ALA A 17 -34.30 13.04 10.27
N TYR A 18 -34.83 13.00 9.04
CA TYR A 18 -36.28 13.17 8.84
C TYR A 18 -37.07 12.01 9.46
N ILE A 19 -38.23 12.35 10.01
CA ILE A 19 -39.14 11.43 10.69
C ILE A 19 -39.84 10.59 9.62
N ASN A 20 -39.61 9.28 9.65
CA ASN A 20 -40.20 8.33 8.71
C ASN A 20 -41.01 7.27 9.49
N PRO A 21 -42.34 7.18 9.30
CA PRO A 21 -43.17 6.18 10.00
C PRO A 21 -42.84 4.73 9.59
N LEU A 22 -42.17 4.51 8.46
CA LEU A 22 -41.65 3.20 8.04
C LEU A 22 -40.31 2.86 8.70
N ARG A 23 -39.68 3.80 9.41
CA ARG A 23 -38.48 3.55 10.18
C ARG A 23 -38.89 2.92 11.50
N ASP A 24 -38.64 1.61 11.64
CA ASP A 24 -38.74 0.96 12.93
C ASP A 24 -37.67 1.54 13.86
N SER A 25 -38.12 2.40 14.77
CA SER A 25 -37.30 3.07 15.79
C SER A 25 -37.40 2.37 17.14
N LYS A 26 -38.22 1.32 17.25
CA LYS A 26 -38.50 0.61 18.50
C LYS A 26 -37.82 -0.75 18.56
N HIS A 27 -37.61 -1.40 17.42
CA HIS A 27 -36.98 -2.72 17.34
C HIS A 27 -35.83 -2.74 16.33
N GLY A 28 -34.66 -3.16 16.79
CA GLY A 28 -33.60 -3.62 15.89
C GLY A 28 -33.85 -5.08 15.53
N ARG A 29 -33.71 -5.44 14.26
CA ARG A 29 -33.72 -6.86 13.84
C ARG A 29 -32.28 -7.33 13.66
N ILE A 30 -31.87 -8.30 14.45
CA ILE A 30 -30.62 -9.03 14.26
C ILE A 30 -30.99 -10.37 13.64
N TYR A 31 -30.61 -10.58 12.38
CA TYR A 31 -30.82 -11.84 11.69
C TYR A 31 -29.57 -12.71 11.85
N ARG A 32 -29.75 -13.96 12.33
CA ARG A 32 -28.73 -15.01 12.26
C ARG A 32 -28.99 -15.87 11.04
N ILE A 33 -28.09 -15.82 10.06
CA ILE A 33 -28.14 -16.69 8.89
C ILE A 33 -27.30 -17.92 9.20
N SER A 34 -27.89 -19.11 9.14
CA SER A 34 -27.19 -20.38 9.35
C SER A 34 -27.60 -21.39 8.28
N TYR A 35 -26.67 -22.25 7.89
CA TYR A 35 -26.96 -23.35 6.97
C TYR A 35 -27.81 -24.41 7.68
N LYS A 36 -28.93 -24.83 7.08
CA LYS A 36 -29.88 -25.78 7.71
C LYS A 36 -29.30 -27.17 7.96
N GLY A 37 -28.27 -27.58 7.22
CA GLY A 37 -27.60 -28.87 7.38
C GLY A 37 -26.27 -28.78 8.12
N GLY A 38 -25.96 -27.65 8.76
CA GLY A 38 -24.74 -27.50 9.54
C GLY A 38 -24.91 -28.10 10.93
N GLU A 39 -23.83 -28.64 11.49
CA GLU A 39 -23.78 -29.05 12.89
C GLU A 39 -23.62 -27.83 13.80
N ASP A 40 -24.21 -27.89 14.99
CA ASP A 40 -24.04 -26.85 15.99
C ASP A 40 -22.57 -26.84 16.48
N SER A 41 -21.95 -25.67 16.46
CA SER A 41 -20.59 -25.51 17.01
C SER A 41 -20.59 -25.73 18.52
N GLU A 42 -19.50 -26.31 19.03
CA GLU A 42 -19.26 -26.40 20.48
C GLU A 42 -19.36 -25.02 21.13
N THR A 43 -19.99 -24.98 22.30
CA THR A 43 -20.13 -23.77 23.12
C THR A 43 -19.29 -23.88 24.38
N PHE A 44 -18.82 -22.74 24.88
CA PHE A 44 -17.93 -22.67 26.03
C PHE A 44 -18.49 -21.71 27.07
N ASP A 45 -18.24 -21.97 28.35
CA ASP A 45 -18.32 -20.94 29.39
C ASP A 45 -16.89 -20.51 29.72
N LEU A 46 -16.54 -19.27 29.37
CA LEU A 46 -15.19 -18.74 29.52
C LEU A 46 -15.06 -17.72 30.66
N LYS A 47 -16.10 -17.53 31.46
CA LYS A 47 -16.13 -16.51 32.52
C LYS A 47 -14.96 -16.69 33.50
N ASP A 48 -14.79 -17.91 34.00
CA ASP A 48 -13.79 -18.28 34.99
C ASP A 48 -12.80 -19.34 34.46
N ALA A 49 -12.70 -19.46 33.13
CA ALA A 49 -11.94 -20.51 32.47
C ALA A 49 -10.45 -20.48 32.80
N ASP A 50 -9.89 -21.67 33.03
CA ASP A 50 -8.45 -21.89 33.21
C ASP A 50 -7.69 -21.96 31.87
N GLY A 51 -6.36 -22.02 31.91
CA GLY A 51 -5.53 -22.06 30.71
C GLY A 51 -5.85 -23.23 29.77
N LYS A 52 -6.23 -24.40 30.29
CA LYS A 52 -6.57 -25.57 29.47
C LYS A 52 -7.91 -25.38 28.77
N GLU A 53 -8.89 -24.81 29.46
CA GLU A 53 -10.19 -24.47 28.90
C GLU A 53 -10.07 -23.38 27.82
N LEU A 54 -9.21 -22.37 28.06
CA LEU A 54 -8.89 -21.34 27.06
C LEU A 54 -8.21 -21.96 25.83
N ILE A 55 -7.27 -22.88 26.01
CA ILE A 55 -6.64 -23.60 24.89
C ILE A 55 -7.64 -24.44 24.10
N LYS A 56 -8.59 -25.10 24.79
CA LYS A 56 -9.66 -25.85 24.11
C LYS A 56 -10.55 -24.91 23.29
N ALA A 57 -10.95 -23.77 23.84
CA ALA A 57 -11.75 -22.78 23.12
C ALA A 57 -10.99 -22.09 21.97
N LEU A 58 -9.67 -21.89 22.11
CA LEU A 58 -8.81 -21.36 21.05
C LEU A 58 -8.73 -22.30 19.83
N LYS A 59 -9.00 -23.60 20.02
CA LYS A 59 -9.12 -24.61 18.96
C LYS A 59 -10.52 -24.73 18.34
N SER A 60 -11.51 -23.98 18.82
CA SER A 60 -12.89 -24.05 18.33
C SER A 60 -12.97 -23.73 16.83
N GLU A 61 -13.88 -24.37 16.11
CA GLU A 61 -14.20 -24.04 14.71
C GLU A 61 -14.91 -22.69 14.59
N ASN A 62 -15.53 -22.21 15.67
CA ASN A 62 -16.21 -20.92 15.71
C ASN A 62 -15.23 -19.79 16.09
N MET A 63 -15.10 -18.82 15.18
CA MET A 63 -14.20 -17.66 15.35
C MET A 63 -14.51 -16.84 16.62
N PHE A 64 -15.77 -16.76 17.05
CA PHE A 64 -16.15 -16.06 18.27
C PHE A 64 -15.44 -16.65 19.50
N TRP A 65 -15.44 -17.98 19.64
CA TRP A 65 -14.78 -18.65 20.75
C TRP A 65 -13.27 -18.53 20.67
N ARG A 66 -12.68 -18.66 19.47
CA ARG A 66 -11.23 -18.48 19.29
C ARG A 66 -10.76 -17.08 19.68
N LEU A 67 -11.45 -16.05 19.20
CA LEU A 67 -11.11 -14.66 19.53
C LEU A 67 -11.31 -14.36 21.01
N THR A 68 -12.38 -14.88 21.62
CA THR A 68 -12.65 -14.70 23.05
C THR A 68 -11.56 -15.37 23.90
N ALA A 69 -11.18 -16.60 23.55
CA ALA A 69 -10.09 -17.30 24.21
C ALA A 69 -8.75 -16.57 24.06
N GLN A 70 -8.39 -16.14 22.84
CA GLN A 70 -7.19 -15.35 22.60
C GLN A 70 -7.18 -14.07 23.45
N ARG A 71 -8.29 -13.31 23.44
CA ARG A 71 -8.41 -12.08 24.24
C ARG A 71 -8.18 -12.38 25.72
N LEU A 72 -8.84 -13.39 26.26
CA LEU A 72 -8.73 -13.75 27.69
C LEU A 72 -7.32 -14.23 28.06
N ILE A 73 -6.65 -15.01 27.20
CA ILE A 73 -5.24 -15.41 27.41
C ILE A 73 -4.35 -14.16 27.55
N VAL A 74 -4.52 -13.19 26.65
CA VAL A 74 -3.74 -11.95 26.64
C VAL A 74 -4.10 -11.04 27.83
N GLU A 75 -5.38 -10.79 28.09
CA GLU A 75 -5.84 -9.92 29.18
C GLU A 75 -5.44 -10.46 30.56
N LYS A 76 -5.46 -11.79 30.74
CA LYS A 76 -5.02 -12.44 31.97
C LYS A 76 -3.50 -12.57 32.09
N GLN A 77 -2.75 -12.27 31.01
CA GLN A 77 -1.31 -12.55 30.92
C GLN A 77 -0.98 -14.00 31.27
N ASP A 78 -1.83 -14.94 30.82
CA ASP A 78 -1.67 -16.36 31.16
C ASP A 78 -0.52 -16.97 30.36
N LYS A 79 0.69 -16.90 30.89
CA LYS A 79 1.88 -17.49 30.28
C LYS A 79 1.96 -19.02 30.46
N SER A 80 1.10 -19.62 31.28
CA SER A 80 1.12 -21.07 31.51
C SER A 80 0.78 -21.88 30.25
N VAL A 81 0.08 -21.25 29.29
CA VAL A 81 -0.37 -21.89 28.05
C VAL A 81 0.61 -21.78 26.88
N ILE A 82 1.76 -21.10 27.04
CA ILE A 82 2.72 -20.84 25.96
C ILE A 82 3.15 -22.14 25.25
N ALA A 83 3.47 -23.18 25.99
CA ALA A 83 3.86 -24.47 25.43
C ALA A 83 2.75 -25.12 24.59
N ASP A 84 1.48 -24.88 24.93
CA ASP A 84 0.34 -25.36 24.13
C ASP A 84 0.10 -24.48 22.90
N LEU A 85 0.33 -23.17 22.98
CA LEU A 85 0.32 -22.27 21.82
C LEU A 85 1.37 -22.70 20.79
N TYR A 86 2.57 -23.08 21.23
CA TYR A 86 3.60 -23.60 20.32
C TYR A 86 3.14 -24.86 19.58
N LYS A 87 2.51 -25.81 20.28
CA LYS A 87 1.95 -27.02 19.67
C LYS A 87 0.85 -26.70 18.66
N ILE A 88 0.01 -25.69 18.93
CA ILE A 88 -1.06 -25.27 18.02
C ILE A 88 -0.49 -24.67 16.74
N ILE A 89 0.55 -23.83 16.86
CA ILE A 89 1.22 -23.21 15.70
C ILE A 89 1.92 -24.27 14.84
N ALA A 90 2.51 -25.28 15.49
CA ALA A 90 3.23 -26.36 14.82
C ALA A 90 2.33 -27.43 14.19
N ASP A 91 1.01 -27.44 14.45
CA ASP A 91 0.08 -28.41 13.89
C ASP A 91 -0.17 -28.11 12.40
N PRO A 92 0.28 -28.97 11.46
CA PRO A 92 0.15 -28.70 10.03
C PRO A 92 -1.26 -28.90 9.49
N LYS A 93 -2.20 -29.37 10.32
CA LYS A 93 -3.57 -29.64 9.88
C LYS A 93 -4.26 -28.37 9.41
N VAL A 94 -5.02 -28.51 8.34
CA VAL A 94 -5.85 -27.47 7.77
C VAL A 94 -7.27 -27.98 7.60
N ASP A 95 -8.23 -27.07 7.64
CA ASP A 95 -9.63 -27.38 7.35
C ASP A 95 -9.87 -27.57 5.83
N GLN A 96 -11.13 -27.78 5.46
CA GLN A 96 -11.56 -28.06 4.08
C GLN A 96 -11.24 -26.92 3.10
N VAL A 97 -10.98 -25.70 3.59
CA VAL A 97 -10.62 -24.54 2.76
C VAL A 97 -9.14 -24.16 2.93
N GLY A 98 -8.32 -25.03 3.53
CA GLY A 98 -6.88 -24.83 3.67
C GLY A 98 -6.49 -23.86 4.80
N LEU A 99 -7.39 -23.58 5.75
CA LEU A 99 -7.14 -22.69 6.87
C LEU A 99 -6.77 -23.46 8.15
N ASN A 100 -5.90 -22.87 8.95
CA ASN A 100 -5.69 -23.27 10.35
C ASN A 100 -5.96 -22.05 11.24
N GLY A 101 -7.25 -21.81 11.51
CA GLY A 101 -7.71 -20.72 12.37
C GLY A 101 -7.07 -20.73 13.77
N PRO A 102 -7.03 -21.89 14.47
CA PRO A 102 -6.37 -21.99 15.77
C PRO A 102 -4.91 -21.55 15.76
N ALA A 103 -4.10 -21.97 14.76
CA ALA A 103 -2.71 -21.52 14.63
C ALA A 103 -2.60 -20.00 14.43
N VAL A 104 -3.48 -19.41 13.61
CA VAL A 104 -3.53 -17.94 13.46
C VAL A 104 -3.80 -17.26 14.80
N ASN A 105 -4.80 -17.72 15.56
CA ASN A 105 -5.13 -17.14 16.86
C ASN A 105 -4.00 -17.35 17.89
N ALA A 106 -3.30 -18.49 17.84
CA ALA A 106 -2.14 -18.77 18.71
C ALA A 106 -0.95 -17.85 18.42
N LEU A 107 -0.65 -17.56 17.14
CA LEU A 107 0.36 -16.57 16.75
C LEU A 107 0.08 -15.19 17.38
N TRP A 108 -1.17 -14.72 17.28
CA TRP A 108 -1.57 -13.43 17.86
C TRP A 108 -1.66 -13.45 19.38
N ALA A 109 -1.93 -14.60 20.00
CA ALA A 109 -1.84 -14.76 21.46
C ALA A 109 -0.39 -14.59 21.95
N LEU A 110 0.58 -15.25 21.30
CA LEU A 110 2.01 -15.08 21.62
C LEU A 110 2.46 -13.62 21.46
N HIS A 111 2.06 -12.99 20.35
CA HIS A 111 2.32 -11.57 20.12
C HIS A 111 1.73 -10.69 21.24
N GLY A 112 0.46 -10.91 21.60
CA GLY A 112 -0.22 -10.16 22.65
C GLY A 112 0.33 -10.38 24.06
N LEU A 113 0.92 -11.55 24.33
CA LEU A 113 1.64 -11.86 25.58
C LEU A 113 3.04 -11.23 25.64
N GLY A 114 3.49 -10.58 24.56
CA GLY A 114 4.81 -9.97 24.48
C GLY A 114 5.95 -10.95 24.23
N GLU A 115 5.66 -12.21 23.90
CA GLU A 115 6.66 -13.26 23.71
C GLU A 115 7.45 -13.12 22.38
N LEU A 116 7.08 -12.16 21.53
CA LEU A 116 7.73 -11.90 20.24
C LEU A 116 8.49 -10.57 20.24
N ASN A 117 8.99 -10.14 21.40
CA ASN A 117 9.75 -8.90 21.59
C ASN A 117 11.26 -9.02 21.26
N GLY A 118 11.76 -10.22 20.92
CA GLY A 118 13.18 -10.50 20.69
C GLY A 118 13.86 -11.33 21.78
N GLU A 119 13.26 -11.47 22.96
CA GLU A 119 13.90 -12.12 24.12
C GLU A 119 13.59 -13.63 24.22
N ASN A 120 12.40 -14.05 23.78
CA ASN A 120 12.00 -15.46 23.80
C ASN A 120 12.35 -16.16 22.49
N ALA A 121 13.54 -16.77 22.46
CA ALA A 121 14.05 -17.48 21.30
C ALA A 121 13.17 -18.67 20.86
N GLU A 122 12.50 -19.36 21.79
CA GLU A 122 11.63 -20.49 21.45
C GLU A 122 10.36 -20.02 20.75
N ALA A 123 9.76 -18.92 21.23
CA ALA A 123 8.61 -18.29 20.57
C ALA A 123 8.96 -17.82 19.15
N ILE A 124 10.10 -17.15 18.99
CA ILE A 124 10.56 -16.66 17.69
C ILE A 124 10.80 -17.83 16.73
N SER A 125 11.56 -18.84 17.14
CA SER A 125 11.80 -20.05 16.33
C SER A 125 10.50 -20.77 15.94
N THR A 126 9.49 -20.75 16.82
CA THR A 126 8.17 -21.33 16.53
C THR A 126 7.45 -20.56 15.42
N VAL A 127 7.48 -19.22 15.47
CA VAL A 127 6.89 -18.36 14.44
C VAL A 127 7.67 -18.45 13.13
N GLU A 128 9.00 -18.52 13.17
CA GLU A 128 9.83 -18.68 11.97
C GLU A 128 9.50 -19.98 11.23
N LYS A 129 9.32 -21.10 11.94
CA LYS A 129 8.87 -22.36 11.33
C LYS A 129 7.48 -22.25 10.70
N ALA A 130 6.62 -21.40 11.25
CA ALA A 130 5.27 -21.17 10.71
C ALA A 130 5.28 -20.45 9.35
N LEU A 131 6.41 -19.87 8.92
CA LEU A 131 6.59 -19.33 7.57
C LEU A 131 6.50 -20.41 6.48
N SER A 132 6.61 -21.70 6.82
CA SER A 132 6.46 -22.83 5.90
C SER A 132 5.18 -23.64 6.16
N HIS A 133 4.24 -23.10 6.95
CA HIS A 133 3.00 -23.81 7.30
C HIS A 133 2.10 -24.05 6.07
N PRO A 134 1.38 -25.19 5.95
CA PRO A 134 0.53 -25.49 4.79
C PRO A 134 -0.54 -24.42 4.51
N SER A 135 -1.15 -23.87 5.57
CA SER A 135 -2.09 -22.75 5.46
C SER A 135 -1.40 -21.41 5.14
N ALA A 136 -1.77 -20.80 4.02
CA ALA A 136 -1.32 -19.45 3.64
C ALA A 136 -1.67 -18.39 4.70
N ALA A 137 -2.83 -18.53 5.35
CA ALA A 137 -3.22 -17.63 6.43
C ALA A 137 -2.25 -17.68 7.62
N VAL A 138 -1.67 -18.84 7.94
CA VAL A 138 -0.68 -18.96 9.01
C VAL A 138 0.63 -18.30 8.60
N ARG A 139 1.16 -18.60 7.40
CA ARG A 139 2.39 -17.98 6.87
C ARG A 139 2.30 -16.46 6.84
N LYS A 140 1.19 -15.93 6.29
CA LYS A 140 0.86 -14.51 6.30
C LYS A 140 0.87 -13.91 7.71
N ASN A 141 0.27 -14.59 8.70
CA ASN A 141 0.22 -14.03 10.05
C ASN A 141 1.55 -14.16 10.79
N ALA A 142 2.35 -15.19 10.51
CA ALA A 142 3.71 -15.31 11.03
C ALA A 142 4.56 -14.09 10.60
N LEU A 143 4.50 -13.72 9.32
CA LEU A 143 5.15 -12.51 8.78
C LEU A 143 4.76 -11.22 9.51
N ARG A 144 3.52 -11.13 9.99
CA ARG A 144 2.97 -9.93 10.65
C ARG A 144 3.33 -9.81 12.13
N VAL A 145 3.75 -10.90 12.76
CA VAL A 145 4.05 -10.94 14.20
C VAL A 145 5.52 -11.15 14.51
N LEU A 146 6.36 -11.46 13.51
CA LEU A 146 7.80 -11.54 13.68
C LEU A 146 8.37 -10.18 14.16
N PRO A 147 9.35 -10.18 15.08
CA PRO A 147 10.01 -8.97 15.51
C PRO A 147 10.78 -8.32 14.36
N LYS A 148 10.82 -6.99 14.35
CA LYS A 148 11.55 -6.19 13.37
C LYS A 148 13.06 -6.27 13.64
N SER A 149 13.70 -7.32 13.12
CA SER A 149 15.09 -7.67 13.45
C SER A 149 15.81 -8.28 12.26
N GLU A 150 17.13 -8.19 12.24
CA GLU A 150 17.97 -8.84 11.22
C GLU A 150 17.79 -10.36 11.19
N SER A 151 17.59 -11.00 12.36
CA SER A 151 17.35 -12.44 12.44
C SER A 151 16.03 -12.84 11.78
N SER A 152 14.96 -12.09 12.04
CA SER A 152 13.66 -12.35 11.40
C SER A 152 13.71 -12.09 9.90
N LEU A 153 14.43 -11.06 9.44
CA LEU A 153 14.64 -10.85 8.00
C LEU A 153 15.35 -12.05 7.35
N LYS A 154 16.41 -12.58 7.99
CA LYS A 154 17.10 -13.79 7.51
C LYS A 154 16.17 -14.99 7.44
N ALA A 155 15.30 -15.17 8.45
CA ALA A 155 14.31 -16.24 8.45
C ALA A 155 13.28 -16.11 7.31
N ILE A 156 12.80 -14.89 7.04
CA ILE A 156 11.87 -14.59 5.93
C ILE A 156 12.52 -14.92 4.58
N LEU A 157 13.77 -14.50 4.36
CA LEU A 157 14.49 -14.79 3.11
C LEU A 157 14.77 -16.29 2.96
N ALA A 158 15.14 -16.97 4.05
CA ALA A 158 15.43 -18.40 4.04
C ALA A 158 14.19 -19.29 3.83
N SER A 159 12.99 -18.80 4.21
CA SER A 159 11.75 -19.55 4.05
C SER A 159 11.16 -19.48 2.63
N ASP A 160 11.76 -18.68 1.74
CA ASP A 160 11.30 -18.45 0.35
C ASP A 160 9.86 -17.92 0.23
N VAL A 161 9.32 -17.33 1.30
CA VAL A 161 7.94 -16.81 1.34
C VAL A 161 7.76 -15.56 0.45
N ILE A 162 8.87 -14.98 -0.03
CA ILE A 162 8.86 -13.96 -1.08
C ILE A 162 8.40 -14.48 -2.45
N ASN A 163 8.42 -15.80 -2.64
CA ASN A 163 7.93 -16.49 -3.84
C ASN A 163 6.68 -17.33 -3.54
N ASP A 164 5.94 -17.02 -2.47
CA ASP A 164 4.77 -17.77 -2.04
C ASP A 164 3.73 -17.91 -3.18
N PRO A 165 3.11 -19.08 -3.38
CA PRO A 165 2.05 -19.25 -4.38
C PRO A 165 0.79 -18.43 -4.07
N ASP A 166 0.52 -18.14 -2.80
CA ASP A 166 -0.54 -17.23 -2.40
C ASP A 166 -0.05 -15.77 -2.50
N MET A 167 -0.57 -15.04 -3.48
CA MET A 167 -0.20 -13.65 -3.76
C MET A 167 -0.44 -12.73 -2.55
N HIS A 168 -1.41 -13.03 -1.70
CA HIS A 168 -1.61 -12.27 -0.46
C HIS A 168 -0.45 -12.49 0.52
N THR A 169 -0.01 -13.73 0.73
CA THR A 169 1.13 -14.07 1.57
C THR A 169 2.41 -13.44 1.02
N ARG A 170 2.62 -13.54 -0.29
CA ARG A 170 3.73 -12.88 -1.01
C ARG A 170 3.76 -11.36 -0.74
N LYS A 171 2.60 -10.70 -0.82
CA LYS A 171 2.47 -9.27 -0.49
C LYS A 171 2.88 -8.97 0.95
N TYR A 172 2.43 -9.78 1.91
CA TYR A 172 2.80 -9.60 3.31
C TYR A 172 4.28 -9.90 3.57
N ALA A 173 4.94 -10.72 2.74
CA ALA A 173 6.38 -10.92 2.82
C ALA A 173 7.12 -9.62 2.48
N PHE A 174 6.75 -8.96 1.37
CA PHE A 174 7.34 -7.67 1.01
C PHE A 174 7.05 -6.57 2.04
N LEU A 175 5.83 -6.51 2.60
CA LEU A 175 5.51 -5.56 3.68
C LEU A 175 6.27 -5.86 4.97
N ALA A 176 6.52 -7.13 5.29
CA ALA A 176 7.36 -7.48 6.43
C ALA A 176 8.80 -7.04 6.19
N ILE A 177 9.34 -7.28 4.98
CA ILE A 177 10.70 -6.85 4.59
C ILE A 177 10.82 -5.33 4.66
N SER A 178 9.83 -4.55 4.20
CA SER A 178 9.89 -3.07 4.27
C SER A 178 10.03 -2.52 5.69
N ASP A 179 9.57 -3.27 6.68
CA ASP A 179 9.62 -2.91 8.10
C ASP A 179 10.91 -3.40 8.81
N MET A 180 11.78 -4.13 8.12
CA MET A 180 13.02 -4.68 8.68
C MET A 180 14.21 -3.72 8.57
N PRO A 181 15.24 -3.88 9.41
CA PRO A 181 16.52 -3.18 9.23
C PRO A 181 17.12 -3.48 7.85
N PHE A 182 17.87 -2.51 7.32
CA PHE A 182 18.55 -2.62 6.03
C PHE A 182 19.37 -3.92 5.90
N SER A 183 19.38 -4.50 4.68
CA SER A 183 20.12 -5.71 4.31
C SER A 183 20.37 -5.72 2.80
N GLU A 184 21.61 -6.02 2.41
CA GLU A 184 22.00 -6.16 1.01
C GLU A 184 21.41 -7.44 0.39
N GLU A 185 21.25 -8.51 1.18
CA GLU A 185 20.61 -9.75 0.74
C GLU A 185 19.14 -9.52 0.38
N ALA A 186 18.43 -8.74 1.18
CA ALA A 186 17.05 -8.35 0.89
C ALA A 186 16.98 -7.49 -0.38
N ALA A 187 17.90 -6.53 -0.56
CA ALA A 187 17.96 -5.72 -1.78
C ALA A 187 18.12 -6.58 -3.05
N LYS A 188 18.99 -7.61 -3.01
CA LYS A 188 19.15 -8.57 -4.13
C LYS A 188 17.89 -9.37 -4.38
N ALA A 189 17.25 -9.87 -3.32
CA ALA A 189 16.01 -10.63 -3.43
C ALA A 189 14.87 -9.79 -4.05
N LEU A 190 14.80 -8.50 -3.72
CA LEU A 190 13.79 -7.59 -4.25
C LEU A 190 13.98 -7.29 -5.75
N VAL A 191 15.22 -7.25 -6.25
CA VAL A 191 15.47 -7.15 -7.70
C VAL A 191 14.90 -8.36 -8.43
N ASN A 192 15.21 -9.57 -7.96
CA ASN A 192 14.66 -10.79 -8.53
C ASN A 192 13.12 -10.83 -8.45
N ALA A 193 12.54 -10.36 -7.34
CA ALA A 193 11.10 -10.27 -7.18
C ALA A 193 10.45 -9.29 -8.16
N ALA A 194 11.11 -8.18 -8.49
CA ALA A 194 10.61 -7.22 -9.48
C ALA A 194 10.77 -7.69 -10.93
N GLU A 195 11.68 -8.63 -11.19
CA GLU A 195 11.84 -9.27 -12.50
C GLU A 195 10.81 -10.39 -12.75
N ASN A 196 10.14 -10.87 -11.70
CA ASN A 196 9.02 -11.80 -11.84
C ASN A 196 7.78 -11.06 -12.38
N GLU A 197 7.37 -11.42 -13.61
CA GLU A 197 6.22 -10.82 -14.29
C GLU A 197 4.90 -10.95 -13.51
N GLU A 198 4.69 -12.03 -12.75
CA GLU A 198 3.46 -12.20 -11.96
C GLU A 198 3.33 -11.10 -10.91
N ASN A 199 4.45 -10.71 -10.30
CA ASN A 199 4.47 -9.64 -9.32
C ASN A 199 4.16 -8.30 -9.98
N GLY A 200 4.58 -8.09 -11.23
CA GLY A 200 4.30 -6.88 -12.00
C GLY A 200 2.85 -6.72 -12.45
N LYS A 201 2.14 -7.85 -12.67
CA LYS A 201 0.75 -7.89 -13.16
C LYS A 201 -0.30 -7.84 -12.05
N ASP A 202 0.08 -8.12 -10.80
CA ASP A 202 -0.83 -8.01 -9.64
C ASP A 202 -1.15 -6.54 -9.30
N ALA A 203 -2.34 -6.31 -8.75
CA ALA A 203 -2.82 -4.96 -8.43
C ALA A 203 -2.11 -4.30 -7.23
N TYR A 204 -1.48 -5.09 -6.34
CA TYR A 204 -0.96 -4.63 -5.05
C TYR A 204 0.50 -5.02 -4.77
N LEU A 205 1.01 -6.10 -5.37
CA LEU A 205 2.41 -6.52 -5.22
C LEU A 205 3.40 -5.45 -5.68
N PRO A 206 3.21 -4.73 -6.80
CA PRO A 206 4.13 -3.66 -7.22
C PRO A 206 4.41 -2.63 -6.13
N GLN A 207 3.37 -2.22 -5.39
CA GLN A 207 3.46 -1.23 -4.32
C GLN A 207 4.12 -1.81 -3.07
N ALA A 208 3.88 -3.08 -2.76
CA ALA A 208 4.55 -3.74 -1.64
C ALA A 208 6.04 -3.96 -1.91
N VAL A 209 6.41 -4.37 -3.14
CA VAL A 209 7.81 -4.47 -3.56
C VAL A 209 8.45 -3.09 -3.52
N PHE A 210 7.80 -2.05 -4.04
CA PHE A 210 8.32 -0.68 -3.98
C PHE A 210 8.59 -0.22 -2.55
N ALA A 211 7.64 -0.44 -1.62
CA ALA A 211 7.84 -0.11 -0.21
C ALA A 211 9.05 -0.84 0.40
N ALA A 212 9.24 -2.13 0.08
CA ALA A 212 10.42 -2.88 0.51
C ALA A 212 11.71 -2.34 -0.09
N VAL A 213 11.69 -1.95 -1.36
CA VAL A 213 12.85 -1.35 -2.03
C VAL A 213 13.25 -0.02 -1.42
N LEU A 214 12.30 0.81 -0.97
CA LEU A 214 12.62 2.05 -0.25
C LEU A 214 13.44 1.81 1.03
N SER A 215 13.19 0.70 1.73
CA SER A 215 13.97 0.30 2.91
C SER A 215 15.29 -0.41 2.57
N HIS A 216 15.41 -0.95 1.35
CA HIS A 216 16.55 -1.74 0.87
C HIS A 216 17.01 -1.31 -0.54
N PRO A 217 17.40 -0.04 -0.77
CA PRO A 217 17.48 0.53 -2.11
C PRO A 217 18.76 0.18 -2.89
N THR A 218 19.79 -0.36 -2.24
CA THR A 218 21.16 -0.39 -2.76
C THR A 218 21.32 -1.12 -4.09
N GLU A 219 20.66 -2.27 -4.28
CA GLU A 219 20.74 -3.00 -5.55
C GLU A 219 19.89 -2.37 -6.66
N PHE A 220 18.76 -1.75 -6.31
CA PHE A 220 17.97 -0.99 -7.29
C PHE A 220 18.67 0.30 -7.74
N ALA A 221 19.41 0.95 -6.85
CA ALA A 221 20.19 2.14 -7.16
C ALA A 221 21.35 1.87 -8.14
N LYS A 222 21.78 0.60 -8.27
CA LYS A 222 22.81 0.18 -9.24
C LYS A 222 22.23 -0.12 -10.63
N ARG A 223 20.91 -0.26 -10.77
CA ARG A 223 20.26 -0.56 -12.06
C ARG A 223 20.35 0.63 -13.00
N ASP A 224 20.64 0.36 -14.27
CA ASP A 224 20.49 1.37 -15.32
C ASP A 224 19.00 1.65 -15.54
N ASN A 225 18.61 2.91 -15.35
CA ASN A 225 17.25 3.39 -15.52
C ASN A 225 17.12 4.44 -16.63
N THR A 226 18.17 4.63 -17.44
CA THR A 226 18.21 5.66 -18.50
C THR A 226 17.03 5.52 -19.46
N ASN A 227 16.77 4.30 -19.93
CA ASN A 227 15.65 4.02 -20.83
C ASN A 227 14.29 4.24 -20.15
N ALA A 228 14.17 3.83 -18.88
CA ALA A 228 12.94 3.98 -18.10
C ALA A 228 12.60 5.45 -17.83
N LEU A 229 13.61 6.31 -17.64
CA LEU A 229 13.46 7.75 -17.46
C LEU A 229 13.04 8.46 -18.75
N GLN A 230 13.53 7.99 -19.90
CA GLN A 230 13.22 8.57 -21.21
C GLN A 230 11.90 8.04 -21.79
N ALA A 231 11.40 6.92 -21.30
CA ALA A 231 10.17 6.28 -21.75
C ALA A 231 8.96 7.22 -21.59
N GLY A 232 8.28 7.46 -22.72
CA GLY A 232 6.99 8.14 -22.78
C GLY A 232 5.86 7.30 -22.16
N GLY A 233 4.69 7.91 -21.97
CA GLY A 233 3.56 7.29 -21.26
C GLY A 233 2.96 6.04 -21.91
N GLU A 234 3.27 5.78 -23.19
CA GLU A 234 2.76 4.62 -23.94
C GLU A 234 3.69 3.39 -23.87
N VAL A 235 4.91 3.54 -23.34
CA VAL A 235 5.86 2.44 -23.25
C VAL A 235 5.54 1.59 -22.03
N GLU A 236 5.26 0.31 -22.25
CA GLU A 236 5.09 -0.65 -21.17
C GLU A 236 6.44 -0.93 -20.51
N LEU A 237 6.55 -0.57 -19.24
CA LEU A 237 7.75 -0.76 -18.44
C LEU A 237 7.62 -1.99 -17.55
N SER A 238 8.72 -2.75 -17.42
CA SER A 238 8.80 -3.82 -16.42
C SER A 238 8.59 -3.27 -15.01
N LEU A 239 8.21 -4.12 -14.06
CA LEU A 239 8.08 -3.69 -12.66
C LEU A 239 9.41 -3.14 -12.13
N ALA A 240 10.54 -3.79 -12.44
CA ALA A 240 11.84 -3.33 -12.03
C ALA A 240 12.17 -1.92 -12.58
N ASP A 241 11.84 -1.64 -13.85
CA ASP A 241 12.07 -0.31 -14.45
C ASP A 241 11.13 0.75 -13.87
N ARG A 242 9.87 0.39 -13.61
CA ARG A 242 8.90 1.27 -12.92
C ARG A 242 9.41 1.66 -11.54
N ILE A 243 9.96 0.70 -10.79
CA ILE A 243 10.55 0.95 -9.46
C ILE A 243 11.80 1.81 -9.57
N SER A 244 12.75 1.45 -10.44
CA SER A 244 13.99 2.23 -10.62
C SER A 244 13.74 3.67 -11.08
N ARG A 245 12.69 3.90 -11.88
CA ARG A 245 12.22 5.25 -12.23
C ARG A 245 11.63 5.96 -11.00
N SER A 246 10.78 5.28 -10.23
CA SER A 246 10.10 5.85 -9.05
C SER A 246 11.04 6.17 -7.89
N LEU A 247 12.24 5.60 -7.86
CA LEU A 247 13.26 5.90 -6.85
C LEU A 247 13.97 7.24 -7.07
N VAL A 248 14.02 7.73 -8.30
CA VAL A 248 14.77 8.93 -8.69
C VAL A 248 13.86 10.07 -9.15
N ALA A 249 12.63 9.75 -9.55
CA ALA A 249 11.68 10.72 -10.07
C ALA A 249 10.25 10.41 -9.61
N GLU A 250 9.52 11.45 -9.23
CA GLU A 250 8.08 11.39 -9.00
C GLU A 250 7.38 11.84 -10.29
N GLN A 251 6.39 11.06 -10.77
CA GLN A 251 5.65 11.38 -11.98
C GLN A 251 4.17 11.56 -11.69
N TYR A 252 3.63 12.70 -12.13
CA TYR A 252 2.21 13.03 -11.99
C TYR A 252 1.60 13.17 -13.39
N PRO A 253 0.59 12.34 -13.74
CA PRO A 253 -0.10 12.49 -15.01
C PRO A 253 -0.97 13.75 -14.99
N LEU A 254 -0.71 14.66 -15.95
CA LEU A 254 -1.50 15.87 -16.17
C LEU A 254 -2.69 15.55 -17.12
N ASP A 255 -3.61 14.69 -16.69
CA ASP A 255 -4.82 14.36 -17.45
C ASP A 255 -6.00 15.21 -16.97
N MET A 256 -6.78 15.78 -17.90
CA MET A 256 -8.01 16.52 -17.63
C MET A 256 -9.02 15.76 -16.74
N ARG A 257 -9.01 14.43 -16.78
CA ARG A 257 -9.95 13.59 -16.02
C ARG A 257 -9.41 13.10 -14.69
N ASN A 258 -8.11 13.27 -14.43
CA ASN A 258 -7.48 12.74 -13.23
C ASN A 258 -7.08 13.90 -12.32
N SER A 259 -7.74 14.01 -11.16
CA SER A 259 -7.40 15.02 -10.18
C SER A 259 -6.22 14.53 -9.34
N ILE A 260 -5.15 15.33 -9.31
CA ILE A 260 -4.03 15.11 -8.40
C ILE A 260 -4.54 15.41 -6.99
N LEU A 261 -4.88 14.38 -6.22
CA LEU A 261 -5.48 14.52 -4.88
C LEU A 261 -4.51 15.19 -3.88
N PHE A 262 -3.22 14.92 -4.04
CA PHE A 262 -2.14 15.52 -3.25
C PHE A 262 -1.17 16.20 -4.20
N PRO A 263 -1.08 17.54 -4.20
CA PRO A 263 -0.15 18.24 -5.08
C PRO A 263 1.29 17.82 -4.79
N PRO A 264 2.16 17.77 -5.82
CA PRO A 264 3.56 17.40 -5.62
C PRO A 264 4.27 18.39 -4.69
N ASP A 265 5.12 17.90 -3.80
CA ASP A 265 6.09 18.75 -3.11
C ASP A 265 7.34 18.87 -3.99
N VAL A 266 7.56 20.06 -4.55
CA VAL A 266 8.65 20.36 -5.48
C VAL A 266 9.85 21.01 -4.78
N ALA A 267 9.79 21.23 -3.46
CA ALA A 267 10.88 21.86 -2.72
C ALA A 267 12.17 21.02 -2.81
N GLY A 268 13.26 21.64 -3.25
CA GLY A 268 14.57 20.99 -3.40
C GLY A 268 14.64 19.93 -4.50
N LYS A 269 13.67 19.92 -5.44
CA LYS A 269 13.64 18.97 -6.56
C LYS A 269 13.79 19.68 -7.90
N GLU A 270 14.36 18.96 -8.86
CA GLU A 270 14.25 19.35 -10.27
C GLU A 270 12.82 19.17 -10.76
N ILE A 271 12.39 20.02 -11.69
CA ILE A 271 11.06 19.99 -12.29
C ILE A 271 11.23 19.72 -13.77
N ALA A 272 10.54 18.71 -14.28
CA ALA A 272 10.39 18.45 -15.71
C ALA A 272 8.91 18.36 -16.06
N ILE A 273 8.48 19.17 -17.02
CA ILE A 273 7.11 19.21 -17.50
C ILE A 273 7.13 18.83 -18.98
N ARG A 274 6.43 17.75 -19.31
CA ARG A 274 6.20 17.31 -20.68
C ARG A 274 4.71 17.21 -20.95
N MET A 275 4.27 17.83 -22.03
CA MET A 275 2.87 17.73 -22.47
C MET A 275 2.77 17.79 -23.99
N MET A 276 1.78 17.08 -24.52
CA MET A 276 1.43 17.12 -25.93
C MET A 276 0.30 18.12 -26.13
N VAL A 277 0.47 19.05 -27.06
CA VAL A 277 -0.49 20.13 -27.30
C VAL A 277 -0.87 20.15 -28.77
N SER A 278 -2.17 20.32 -29.03
CA SER A 278 -2.73 20.49 -30.37
C SER A 278 -3.44 21.83 -30.46
N LYS A 279 -3.18 22.59 -31.52
CA LYS A 279 -3.84 23.86 -31.76
C LYS A 279 -5.29 23.62 -32.20
N GLY A 280 -6.22 24.28 -31.53
CA GLY A 280 -7.64 24.28 -31.91
C GLY A 280 -7.99 25.42 -32.86
N ASN A 281 -9.27 25.71 -33.02
CA ASN A 281 -9.74 26.82 -33.86
C ASN A 281 -9.51 28.20 -33.23
N ASN A 282 -9.28 28.26 -31.92
CA ASN A 282 -9.01 29.50 -31.19
C ASN A 282 -7.49 29.73 -31.08
N PRO A 283 -7.05 31.00 -30.95
CA PRO A 283 -5.67 31.29 -30.58
C PRO A 283 -5.27 30.52 -29.32
N MET A 284 -4.05 29.95 -29.32
CA MET A 284 -3.49 29.28 -28.16
C MET A 284 -3.03 30.35 -27.18
N ASP A 285 -3.78 30.53 -26.10
CA ASP A 285 -3.50 31.51 -25.05
C ASP A 285 -4.00 30.94 -23.71
N GLY A 286 -3.17 31.04 -22.68
CA GLY A 286 -3.54 30.68 -21.31
C GLY A 286 -2.51 29.83 -20.58
N ILE A 287 -2.82 29.55 -19.32
CA ILE A 287 -1.99 28.75 -18.41
C ILE A 287 -2.13 27.27 -18.77
N LEU A 288 -0.99 26.61 -18.98
CA LEU A 288 -0.92 25.17 -19.22
C LEU A 288 -0.77 24.41 -17.90
N VAL A 289 0.15 24.85 -17.05
CA VAL A 289 0.32 24.33 -15.69
C VAL A 289 0.87 25.42 -14.78
N ALA A 290 0.42 25.44 -13.53
CA ALA A 290 0.95 26.34 -12.51
C ALA A 290 0.86 25.69 -11.13
N GLN A 291 1.80 26.04 -10.26
CA GLN A 291 1.79 25.66 -8.85
C GLN A 291 2.38 26.78 -8.00
N GLY A 292 1.88 26.94 -6.78
CA GLY A 292 2.41 27.89 -5.81
C GLY A 292 1.77 29.28 -5.93
N ASN A 293 2.56 30.31 -5.67
CA ASN A 293 2.13 31.71 -5.68
C ASN A 293 3.24 32.63 -6.21
N ASN A 294 3.06 33.94 -6.06
CA ASN A 294 4.02 34.97 -6.49
C ASN A 294 5.28 35.07 -5.60
N ILE A 295 5.34 34.36 -4.48
CA ILE A 295 6.52 34.28 -3.61
C ILE A 295 7.32 33.04 -4.01
N ASN A 296 6.67 31.88 -4.04
CA ASN A 296 7.26 30.59 -4.40
C ASN A 296 6.30 29.83 -5.30
N GLY A 297 6.68 29.63 -6.57
CA GLY A 297 5.82 28.96 -7.54
C GLY A 297 6.38 28.94 -8.95
N TYR A 298 5.67 28.30 -9.86
CA TYR A 298 5.99 28.31 -11.28
C TYR A 298 4.72 28.34 -12.13
N SER A 299 4.85 28.84 -13.36
CA SER A 299 3.79 28.78 -14.37
C SER A 299 4.39 28.58 -15.76
N LEU A 300 3.85 27.59 -16.47
CA LEU A 300 4.07 27.39 -17.90
C LEU A 300 2.78 27.80 -18.61
N TYR A 301 2.87 28.76 -19.52
CA TYR A 301 1.73 29.34 -20.20
C TYR A 301 2.07 29.74 -21.63
N VAL A 302 1.03 29.93 -22.45
CA VAL A 302 1.13 30.48 -23.80
C VAL A 302 0.58 31.89 -23.78
N PHE A 303 1.31 32.84 -24.34
CA PHE A 303 0.88 34.22 -24.54
C PHE A 303 1.58 34.78 -25.78
N GLU A 304 0.86 35.58 -26.59
CA GLU A 304 1.40 36.17 -27.83
C GLU A 304 2.16 35.17 -28.74
N ASP A 305 1.60 33.96 -28.89
CA ASP A 305 2.16 32.88 -29.73
C ASP A 305 3.56 32.39 -29.32
N ALA A 306 3.91 32.56 -28.03
CA ALA A 306 5.13 32.05 -27.44
C ALA A 306 4.85 31.25 -26.15
N LEU A 307 5.72 30.28 -25.86
CA LEU A 307 5.73 29.60 -24.57
C LEU A 307 6.55 30.41 -23.59
N HIS A 308 6.00 30.56 -22.38
CA HIS A 308 6.62 31.25 -21.28
C HIS A 308 6.72 30.30 -20.09
N PHE A 309 7.92 30.17 -19.52
CA PHE A 309 8.13 29.45 -18.27
C PHE A 309 8.65 30.43 -17.22
N ALA A 310 7.79 30.72 -16.25
CA ALA A 310 8.02 31.63 -15.14
C ALA A 310 8.24 30.84 -13.85
N VAL A 311 9.25 31.20 -13.08
CA VAL A 311 9.56 30.63 -11.76
C VAL A 311 9.77 31.77 -10.77
N ALA A 312 9.01 31.76 -9.68
CA ALA A 312 9.17 32.66 -8.54
C ALA A 312 9.85 31.90 -7.39
N GLN A 313 10.95 32.44 -6.87
CA GLN A 313 11.64 31.96 -5.68
C GLN A 313 11.96 33.14 -4.76
N ASP A 314 11.44 33.12 -3.54
CA ASP A 314 11.57 34.20 -2.57
C ASP A 314 11.27 35.58 -3.19
N GLU A 315 10.12 35.67 -3.86
CA GLU A 315 9.62 36.88 -4.58
C GLU A 315 10.41 37.28 -5.83
N LYS A 316 11.52 36.61 -6.15
CA LYS A 316 12.29 36.85 -7.37
C LYS A 316 11.73 36.05 -8.53
N LEU A 317 11.31 36.75 -9.57
CA LEU A 317 10.77 36.17 -10.79
C LEU A 317 11.87 35.98 -11.85
N THR A 318 12.02 34.74 -12.32
CA THR A 318 12.79 34.39 -13.51
C THR A 318 11.83 33.94 -14.60
N LEU A 319 11.98 34.48 -15.81
CA LEU A 319 11.12 34.17 -16.96
C LEU A 319 12.00 33.84 -18.16
N ILE A 320 11.73 32.71 -18.79
CA ILE A 320 12.26 32.37 -20.12
C ILE A 320 11.12 32.20 -21.10
N SER A 321 11.40 32.44 -22.39
CA SER A 321 10.37 32.36 -23.42
C SER A 321 10.94 31.84 -24.74
N THR A 322 10.11 31.12 -25.51
CA THR A 322 10.50 30.72 -26.86
C THR A 322 10.57 31.93 -27.76
N LYS A 323 11.56 31.96 -28.65
CA LYS A 323 11.74 33.06 -29.63
C LYS A 323 11.04 32.82 -30.96
N LYS A 324 10.64 31.58 -31.22
CA LYS A 324 9.97 31.17 -32.46
C LYS A 324 8.46 31.04 -32.19
N PRO A 325 7.62 31.35 -33.19
CA PRO A 325 6.19 31.01 -33.17
C PRO A 325 5.98 29.53 -32.88
N LEU A 326 4.85 29.20 -32.25
CA LEU A 326 4.51 27.83 -31.95
C LEU A 326 4.11 27.06 -33.23
N PRO A 327 4.36 25.74 -33.30
CA PRO A 327 3.91 24.93 -34.43
C PRO A 327 2.38 25.00 -34.60
N GLU A 328 1.94 25.01 -35.86
CA GLU A 328 0.50 24.92 -36.20
C GLU A 328 -0.04 23.49 -35.99
N GLU A 329 0.80 22.49 -36.27
CA GLU A 329 0.50 21.07 -36.05
C GLU A 329 0.72 20.66 -34.59
N GLN A 330 0.29 19.45 -34.21
CA GLN A 330 0.54 18.91 -32.87
C GLN A 330 2.04 18.89 -32.54
N PHE A 331 2.39 19.34 -31.34
CA PHE A 331 3.77 19.40 -30.87
C PHE A 331 3.90 19.00 -29.40
N THR A 332 5.12 18.67 -29.00
CA THR A 332 5.45 18.38 -27.61
C THR A 332 6.13 19.60 -26.98
N ILE A 333 5.67 19.97 -25.81
CA ILE A 333 6.30 20.97 -24.96
C ILE A 333 7.18 20.24 -23.95
N ASP A 334 8.43 20.66 -23.86
CA ASP A 334 9.36 20.28 -22.80
C ASP A 334 9.80 21.55 -22.05
N ALA A 335 9.54 21.59 -20.75
CA ALA A 335 10.05 22.62 -19.86
C ALA A 335 10.76 21.99 -18.66
N SER A 336 11.86 22.58 -18.21
CA SER A 336 12.61 22.07 -17.06
C SER A 336 13.24 23.17 -16.21
N LEU A 337 13.35 22.90 -14.91
CA LEU A 337 14.15 23.62 -13.93
C LEU A 337 15.05 22.59 -13.24
N VAL A 338 16.36 22.74 -13.36
CA VAL A 338 17.35 21.79 -12.78
C VAL A 338 18.02 22.37 -11.54
N GLU A 339 18.80 21.55 -10.82
CA GLU A 339 19.36 21.88 -9.50
C GLU A 339 20.19 23.16 -9.46
N ASP A 340 20.91 23.48 -10.55
CA ASP A 340 21.73 24.70 -10.65
C ASP A 340 20.93 25.98 -10.94
N GLY A 341 19.61 25.88 -11.06
CA GLY A 341 18.70 26.98 -11.37
C GLY A 341 18.51 27.24 -12.88
N SER A 342 19.15 26.46 -13.75
CA SER A 342 18.98 26.58 -15.19
C SER A 342 17.57 26.19 -15.61
N MET A 343 16.97 27.05 -16.43
CA MET A 343 15.63 26.84 -16.98
C MET A 343 15.69 26.56 -18.48
N ARG A 344 14.84 25.66 -18.96
CA ARG A 344 14.64 25.39 -20.39
C ARG A 344 13.14 25.37 -20.72
N VAL A 345 12.78 25.89 -21.89
CA VAL A 345 11.45 25.73 -22.48
C VAL A 345 11.60 25.57 -23.99
N ALA A 346 10.93 24.57 -24.55
CA ALA A 346 10.90 24.30 -25.98
C ALA A 346 9.56 23.70 -26.41
N GLY A 347 9.09 24.11 -27.59
CA GLY A 347 8.04 23.42 -28.33
C GLY A 347 8.65 22.77 -29.55
N CYS A 348 8.70 21.44 -29.58
CA CYS A 348 9.24 20.67 -30.70
C CYS A 348 8.11 19.95 -31.42
N SER A 349 7.97 20.20 -32.73
CA SER A 349 7.11 19.40 -33.59
C SER A 349 7.57 17.94 -33.54
N GLN A 350 6.62 16.99 -33.50
CA GLN A 350 6.97 15.60 -33.75
C GLN A 350 7.29 15.47 -35.24
N VAL A 351 8.57 15.56 -35.59
CA VAL A 351 9.04 15.14 -36.91
C VAL A 351 9.18 13.63 -36.85
N GLU A 352 8.51 12.94 -37.78
CA GLU A 352 8.38 11.49 -37.97
C GLU A 352 9.52 10.61 -37.44
#